data_AF-A0A4P7NZ91-F1
#
_entry.id   AF-A0A4P7NZ91-F1
#
_cell.length_a   1.000
_cell.length_b   1.000
_cell.length_c   1.000
_cell.angle_alpha   90.00
_cell.angle_beta   90.00
_cell.angle_gamma   90.00
#
_symmetry.space_group_name_H-M   'P 1'
#
loop_
_entity.id
_entity.type
_entity.pdbx_description
1 polymer ?
#
loop_
_entity_poly.entity_id
_entity_poly.type
_entity_poly.pdbx_seq_one_letter_code
_entity_poly.pdbx_strand_id
1 'polypeptide(L)'
;MEQSKIEKIKNLPEYQQLVKERTALAWGLSLAMLVVYYGYILLLAFDPAFFTTIVSGSYVSIGFPVGVAIIIFAFLLTGYYVKKANADFDELTAKIKKEVE
;
A
#
# COMPACT_ATOMS: atom_id res chain seq x y z
N MET A 1 -26.46 -18.21 15.64
CA MET A 1 -26.98 -18.19 14.26
C MET A 1 -26.14 -17.28 13.34
N GLU A 2 -25.78 -16.06 13.77
CA GLU A 2 -24.89 -15.12 13.04
C GLU A 2 -23.52 -15.71 12.65
N GLN A 3 -22.84 -16.41 13.57
CA GLN A 3 -21.52 -17.01 13.29
C GLN A 3 -21.53 -18.04 12.14
N SER A 4 -22.61 -18.83 12.00
CA SER A 4 -22.71 -19.80 10.90
C SER A 4 -22.88 -19.15 9.53
N LYS A 5 -23.44 -17.94 9.47
CA LYS A 5 -23.55 -17.17 8.22
C LYS A 5 -22.18 -16.62 7.81
N ILE A 6 -21.41 -16.11 8.77
CA ILE A 6 -20.04 -15.63 8.53
C ILE A 6 -19.12 -16.76 8.06
N GLU A 7 -19.22 -17.95 8.67
CA GLU A 7 -18.44 -19.12 8.23
C GLU A 7 -18.82 -19.60 6.83
N LYS A 8 -20.12 -19.59 6.50
CA LYS A 8 -20.57 -19.92 5.14
C LYS A 8 -19.99 -18.94 4.11
N ILE A 9 -19.99 -17.64 4.40
CA ILE A 9 -19.41 -16.63 3.51
C ILE A 9 -17.89 -16.82 3.36
N LYS A 10 -17.17 -17.13 4.45
CA LYS A 10 -15.71 -17.38 4.40
C LYS A 10 -15.33 -18.63 3.58
N ASN A 11 -16.24 -19.60 3.50
CA ASN A 11 -16.05 -20.81 2.72
C ASN A 11 -16.45 -20.66 1.25
N LEU A 12 -17.02 -19.51 0.84
CA LEU A 12 -17.29 -19.26 -0.56
C LEU A 12 -15.96 -19.10 -1.32
N PRO A 13 -15.79 -19.77 -2.47
CA PRO A 13 -14.55 -19.71 -3.26
C PRO A 13 -14.25 -18.27 -3.72
N GLU A 14 -15.30 -17.49 -4.00
CA GLU A 14 -15.18 -16.09 -4.40
C GLU A 14 -14.59 -15.21 -3.28
N TYR A 15 -15.02 -15.43 -2.03
CA TYR A 15 -14.47 -14.71 -0.88
C TYR A 15 -13.00 -15.05 -0.65
N GLN A 16 -12.63 -16.33 -0.78
CA GLN A 16 -11.24 -16.74 -0.64
C GLN A 16 -10.35 -16.17 -1.76
N GLN A 17 -10.86 -16.12 -2.99
CA GLN A 17 -10.16 -15.51 -4.11
C GLN A 17 -9.95 -14.02 -3.88
N LEU A 18 -10.97 -13.31 -3.39
CA LEU A 18 -10.88 -11.90 -3.01
C LEU A 18 -9.81 -11.64 -1.93
N VAL A 19 -9.82 -12.44 -0.87
CA VAL A 19 -8.85 -12.33 0.23
C VAL A 19 -7.44 -12.60 -0.28
N LYS A 20 -7.25 -13.58 -1.16
CA LYS A 20 -5.95 -13.90 -1.76
C LYS A 20 -5.42 -12.75 -2.60
N GLU A 21 -6.23 -12.15 -3.48
CA GLU A 21 -5.83 -11.02 -4.33
C GLU A 21 -5.47 -9.79 -3.48
N ARG A 22 -6.30 -9.46 -2.49
CA ARG A 22 -6.02 -8.36 -1.55
C ARG A 22 -4.75 -8.59 -0.75
N THR A 23 -4.54 -9.81 -0.27
CA THR A 23 -3.35 -10.17 0.51
C THR A 23 -2.10 -10.07 -0.36
N ALA A 24 -2.13 -10.55 -1.60
CA ALA A 24 -1.01 -10.44 -2.53
C ALA A 24 -0.66 -8.96 -2.84
N LEU A 25 -1.67 -8.12 -3.05
CA LEU A 25 -1.48 -6.69 -3.23
C LEU A 25 -0.89 -6.01 -1.99
N ALA A 26 -1.43 -6.30 -0.80
CA ALA A 26 -0.93 -5.76 0.45
C ALA A 26 0.54 -6.16 0.69
N TRP A 27 0.91 -7.41 0.41
CA TRP A 27 2.29 -7.87 0.48
C TRP A 27 3.19 -7.18 -0.53
N GLY A 28 2.75 -7.01 -1.78
CA GLY A 28 3.51 -6.30 -2.80
C GLY A 28 3.81 -4.85 -2.41
N LEU A 29 2.80 -4.13 -1.89
CA LEU A 29 2.97 -2.76 -1.43
C LEU A 29 3.81 -2.67 -0.16
N SER A 30 3.68 -3.63 0.75
CA SER A 30 4.53 -3.73 1.94
C SER A 30 5.99 -3.94 1.55
N LEU A 31 6.26 -4.82 0.59
CA LEU A 31 7.61 -5.05 0.08
C LEU A 31 8.17 -3.79 -0.59
N ALA A 32 7.37 -3.09 -1.40
CA ALA A 32 7.77 -1.82 -2.00
C ALA A 32 8.14 -0.76 -0.94
N MET A 33 7.34 -0.65 0.12
CA MET A 33 7.63 0.25 1.24
C MET A 33 8.91 -0.16 1.98
N LEU A 34 9.13 -1.46 2.20
CA LEU A 34 10.35 -1.97 2.82
C LEU A 34 11.59 -1.64 1.99
N VAL A 35 11.53 -1.80 0.66
CA VAL A 35 12.65 -1.44 -0.23
C VAL A 35 13.00 0.04 -0.09
N VAL A 36 12.00 0.92 -0.12
CA VAL A 36 12.24 2.37 0.03
C VAL A 36 12.77 2.71 1.42
N TYR A 37 12.19 2.12 2.47
CA TYR A 37 12.61 2.36 3.85
C TYR A 37 14.06 1.92 4.10
N TYR A 38 14.40 0.69 3.76
CA TYR A 38 15.77 0.20 3.93
C TYR A 38 16.74 0.89 2.97
N GLY A 39 16.32 1.21 1.74
CA GLY A 39 17.13 2.02 0.81
C GLY A 39 17.48 3.38 1.40
N TYR A 40 16.51 4.07 2.00
CA TYR A 40 16.74 5.35 2.68
C TYR A 40 17.66 5.21 3.89
N ILE A 41 17.44 4.20 4.75
CA ILE A 41 18.29 3.95 5.92
C ILE A 41 19.73 3.63 5.52
N LEU A 42 19.92 2.77 4.52
CA LEU A 42 21.24 2.42 4.02
C LEU A 42 21.95 3.65 3.46
N LEU A 43 21.27 4.45 2.64
CA LEU A 43 21.85 5.68 2.10
C LEU A 43 22.27 6.64 3.23
N LEU A 44 21.41 6.82 4.23
CA LEU A 44 21.70 7.65 5.40
C LEU A 44 22.88 7.13 6.22
N ALA A 45 22.98 5.82 6.40
CA ALA A 45 23.99 5.19 7.23
C ALA A 45 25.37 5.19 6.56
N PHE A 46 25.43 4.95 5.24
CA PHE A 46 26.69 4.81 4.51
C PHE A 46 27.17 6.12 3.87
N ASP A 47 26.26 7.03 3.50
CA ASP A 47 26.61 8.32 2.90
C ASP A 47 25.76 9.47 3.47
N PRO A 48 25.99 9.86 4.73
CA PRO A 48 25.31 11.02 5.32
C PRO A 48 25.68 12.33 4.59
N ALA A 49 26.85 12.40 3.94
CA ALA A 49 27.31 13.59 3.24
C ALA A 49 26.41 13.90 2.02
N PHE A 50 25.91 12.88 1.34
CA PHE A 50 24.90 13.00 0.27
C PHE A 50 23.70 13.84 0.71
N PHE A 51 23.16 13.58 1.91
CA PHE A 51 21.99 14.28 2.43
C PHE A 51 22.28 15.73 2.85
N THR A 52 23.53 16.04 3.20
CA THR A 52 23.98 17.38 3.58
C THR A 52 24.44 18.24 2.40
N THR A 53 24.58 17.62 1.22
CA THR A 53 24.99 18.34 0.01
C THR A 53 23.97 19.42 -0.30
N ILE A 54 24.44 20.66 -0.33
CA ILE A 54 23.60 21.82 -0.58
C ILE A 54 23.31 21.90 -2.08
N VAL A 55 22.04 22.03 -2.43
CA VAL A 55 21.64 22.32 -3.82
C VAL A 55 22.06 23.75 -4.11
N SER A 56 22.96 23.94 -5.08
CA SER A 56 23.59 25.22 -5.40
C SER A 56 22.59 26.38 -5.42
N GLY A 57 22.81 27.39 -4.56
CA GLY A 57 21.99 28.61 -4.49
C GLY A 57 20.82 28.57 -3.50
N SER A 58 20.61 27.51 -2.73
CA SER A 58 19.57 27.41 -1.69
C SER A 58 20.11 26.94 -0.34
N TYR A 59 19.43 27.27 0.76
CA TYR A 59 19.70 26.71 2.09
C TYR A 59 19.18 25.27 2.27
N VAL A 60 18.69 24.66 1.18
CA VAL A 60 18.01 23.35 1.18
C VAL A 60 19.01 22.28 0.77
N SER A 61 19.17 21.26 1.61
CA SER A 61 20.00 20.11 1.30
C SER A 61 19.26 19.09 0.43
N ILE A 62 20.01 18.24 -0.29
CA ILE A 62 19.44 17.15 -1.12
C ILE A 62 18.52 16.22 -0.31
N GLY A 63 18.71 16.12 1.01
CA GLY A 63 17.84 15.33 1.87
C GLY A 63 16.39 15.78 1.90
N PHE A 64 16.11 17.08 1.73
CA PHE A 64 14.73 17.57 1.74
C PHE A 64 13.92 17.10 0.52
N PRO A 65 14.39 17.29 -0.74
CA PRO A 65 13.72 16.72 -1.91
C PRO A 65 13.53 15.20 -1.82
N VAL A 66 14.53 14.46 -1.31
CA VAL A 66 14.44 13.00 -1.13
C VAL A 66 13.34 12.63 -0.14
N GLY A 67 13.27 13.30 1.01
CA GLY A 67 12.19 13.07 1.99
C GLY A 67 10.80 13.37 1.42
N VAL A 68 10.65 14.47 0.69
CA VAL A 68 9.39 14.82 0.01
C VAL A 68 9.00 13.74 -1.01
N ALA A 69 9.94 13.25 -1.80
CA ALA A 69 9.69 12.18 -2.77
C ALA A 69 9.20 10.90 -2.09
N ILE A 70 9.79 10.51 -0.95
CA ILE A 70 9.36 9.33 -0.17
C ILE A 70 7.93 9.52 0.35
N ILE A 71 7.58 10.72 0.86
CA ILE A 71 6.23 11.01 1.35
C ILE A 71 5.21 10.90 0.21
N ILE A 72 5.49 11.51 -0.95
CA ILE A 72 4.63 11.43 -2.13
C ILE A 72 4.46 9.97 -2.56
N PHE A 73 5.55 9.19 -2.59
CA PHE A 73 5.52 7.78 -2.92
C PHE A 73 4.64 6.97 -1.95
N ALA A 74 4.71 7.22 -0.65
CA ALA A 74 3.87 6.57 0.35
C ALA A 74 2.38 6.87 0.15
N PHE A 75 2.03 8.12 -0.17
CA PHE A 75 0.65 8.49 -0.54
C PHE A 75 0.18 7.78 -1.80
N LEU A 76 1.04 7.66 -2.82
CA LEU A 76 0.72 6.94 -4.06
C LEU A 76 0.47 5.45 -3.81
N LEU A 77 1.32 4.78 -3.01
CA LEU A 77 1.12 3.38 -2.65
C LEU A 77 -0.21 3.19 -1.90
N THR A 78 -0.50 4.06 -0.94
CA THR A 78 -1.75 4.00 -0.17
C THR A 78 -2.96 4.26 -1.06
N GLY A 79 -2.91 5.27 -1.92
CA GLY A 79 -3.98 5.57 -2.86
C GLY A 79 -4.22 4.43 -3.86
N TYR A 80 -3.14 3.82 -4.38
CA TYR A 80 -3.23 2.65 -5.23
C TYR A 80 -3.87 1.46 -4.51
N TYR A 81 -3.45 1.17 -3.28
CA TYR A 81 -4.06 0.13 -2.44
C TYR A 81 -5.56 0.36 -2.28
N VAL A 82 -5.95 1.56 -1.83
CA VAL A 82 -7.35 1.90 -1.54
C VAL A 82 -8.19 1.82 -2.80
N LYS A 83 -7.71 2.34 -3.94
CA LYS A 83 -8.42 2.27 -5.21
C LYS A 83 -8.67 0.81 -5.63
N LYS A 84 -7.64 -0.03 -5.55
CA LYS A 84 -7.74 -1.43 -5.96
C LYS A 84 -8.60 -2.24 -4.98
N ALA A 85 -8.40 -2.05 -3.68
CA ALA A 85 -9.20 -2.71 -2.66
C ALA A 85 -10.68 -2.29 -2.74
N ASN A 86 -11.00 -1.02 -2.95
CA ASN A 86 -12.38 -0.55 -3.02
C ASN A 86 -13.13 -1.13 -4.23
N ALA A 87 -12.49 -1.28 -5.38
CA ALA A 87 -13.09 -1.93 -6.57
C ALA A 87 -13.57 -3.36 -6.25
N ASP A 88 -12.78 -4.10 -5.47
CA ASP A 88 -13.11 -5.47 -5.06
C ASP A 88 -14.30 -5.52 -4.08
N PHE A 89 -14.51 -4.47 -3.28
CA PHE A 89 -15.62 -4.38 -2.32
C PHE A 89 -16.94 -4.03 -3.00
N ASP A 90 -16.88 -3.17 -4.02
CA ASP A 90 -18.04 -2.83 -4.85
C ASP A 90 -18.55 -4.06 -5.62
N GLU A 91 -17.66 -4.92 -6.10
CA GLU A 91 -18.02 -6.17 -6.78
C GLU A 91 -18.76 -7.15 -5.85
N LEU A 92 -18.26 -7.37 -4.63
CA LEU A 92 -18.95 -8.22 -3.65
C LEU A 92 -20.32 -7.65 -3.26
N THR A 93 -20.39 -6.34 -3.06
CA THR A 93 -21.65 -5.67 -2.70
C THR A 93 -22.67 -5.80 -3.81
N ALA A 94 -22.24 -5.70 -5.07
CA ALA A 94 -23.10 -5.91 -6.24
C ALA A 94 -23.62 -7.35 -6.35
N LYS A 95 -22.79 -8.36 -6.04
CA LYS A 95 -23.23 -9.77 -6.02
C LYS A 95 -24.23 -10.06 -4.91
N ILE A 96 -23.98 -9.60 -3.69
CA ILE A 96 -24.90 -9.81 -2.55
C ILE A 96 -26.25 -9.15 -2.84
N LYS A 97 -26.28 -7.96 -3.46
CA LYS A 97 -27.53 -7.30 -3.85
C LYS A 97 -28.36 -8.14 -4.83
N LYS A 98 -27.70 -8.81 -5.79
CA LYS A 98 -28.34 -9.68 -6.78
C LYS A 98 -28.87 -11.01 -6.23
N GLU A 99 -28.34 -11.49 -5.10
CA GLU A 99 -28.83 -12.71 -4.44
C GLU A 99 -29.99 -12.45 -3.47
N VAL A 100 -30.24 -11.18 -3.12
CA VAL A 100 -31.26 -10.77 -2.16
C VAL A 100 -32.51 -10.14 -2.84
N GLU A 101 -32.38 -9.68 -4.08
CA GLU A 101 -33.51 -9.39 -4.99
C GLU A 101 -33.97 -10.66 -5.74
#